data_AF-W2ENK4-F1
#
_entry.id   AF-W2ENK4-F1
#
_cell.length_a   1.000
_cell.length_b   1.000
_cell.length_c   1.000
_cell.angle_alpha   90.00
_cell.angle_beta   90.00
_cell.angle_gamma   90.00
#
_symmetry.space_group_name_H-M   'P 1'
#
loop_
_entity.id
_entity.type
_entity.pdbx_description
1 polymer ?
#
loop_
_entity_poly.entity_id
_entity_poly.type
_entity_poly.pdbx_seq_one_letter_code
_entity_poly.pdbx_strand_id
1 'polypeptide(L)'
;MVIELAVVVLLAGFPIDFPRDVSAGRAWSFLFRHPSILIHAVIGALALTEAVIFVVRTTSARRPRLLILSCLGLFFVLVAFGAGTEYVSGGQHDLALNLMTLGWVAALVVYIVGWVLGRRGMRAERPRVAGQ
;
A
#
# COMPACT_ATOMS: atom_id res chain seq x y z
N MET A 1 -4.06 -4.08 -6.38
CA MET A 1 -3.02 -3.10 -6.00
C MET A 1 -3.44 -1.63 -6.10
N VAL A 2 -3.43 -0.96 -7.27
CA VAL A 2 -3.66 0.52 -7.32
C VAL A 2 -5.02 0.93 -6.73
N ILE A 3 -6.07 0.17 -7.04
CA ILE A 3 -7.42 0.40 -6.49
C ILE A 3 -7.43 0.21 -4.97
N GLU A 4 -6.79 -0.85 -4.47
CA GLU A 4 -6.73 -1.13 -3.02
C GLU A 4 -5.95 -0.05 -2.28
N LEU A 5 -4.80 0.39 -2.80
CA LEU A 5 -4.03 1.48 -2.22
C LEU A 5 -4.83 2.78 -2.18
N ALA A 6 -5.62 3.07 -3.22
CA ALA A 6 -6.53 4.21 -3.20
C ALA A 6 -7.60 4.06 -2.10
N VAL A 7 -8.15 2.86 -1.92
CA VAL A 7 -9.11 2.58 -0.83
C VAL A 7 -8.46 2.73 0.54
N VAL A 8 -7.23 2.24 0.75
CA VAL A 8 -6.48 2.40 2.01
C VAL A 8 -6.30 3.88 2.35
N VAL A 9 -5.85 4.68 1.38
CA VAL A 9 -5.65 6.13 1.57
C VAL A 9 -6.98 6.85 1.86
N LEU A 10 -8.05 6.51 1.15
CA LEU A 10 -9.37 7.11 1.38
C LEU A 10 -9.94 6.73 2.75
N LEU A 11 -9.77 5.48 3.17
CA LEU A 11 -10.25 5.00 4.47
C LEU A 11 -9.51 5.66 5.64
N ALA A 12 -8.25 6.07 5.46
CA ALA A 12 -7.51 6.83 6.47
C ALA A 12 -8.10 8.23 6.72
N GLY A 13 -8.91 8.77 5.80
CA GLY A 13 -9.55 10.08 5.93
C GLY A 13 -10.84 10.09 6.74
N PHE A 14 -11.31 8.93 7.24
CA PHE A 14 -12.52 8.90 8.08
C PHE A 14 -12.20 9.40 9.49
N PRO A 15 -12.99 10.37 10.03
CA PRO A 15 -12.78 10.90 11.36
C PRO A 15 -13.23 9.87 12.39
N ILE A 16 -12.30 9.03 12.85
CA ILE A 16 -12.51 8.14 13.98
C ILE A 16 -11.37 8.36 14.95
N ASP A 17 -11.73 8.84 16.14
CA ASP A 17 -10.76 9.08 17.21
C ASP A 17 -10.32 7.75 17.80
N PHE A 18 -9.09 7.35 17.49
CA PHE A 18 -8.47 6.19 18.09
C PHE A 18 -8.15 6.51 19.56
N PRO A 19 -8.48 5.62 20.53
CA PRO A 19 -8.17 5.84 21.93
C PRO A 19 -6.65 5.95 22.11
N ARG A 20 -6.20 7.01 22.80
CA ARG A 20 -4.78 7.27 23.08
C ARG A 20 -4.36 6.69 24.43
N ASP A 21 -3.06 6.40 24.57
CA ASP A 21 -2.42 5.96 25.82
C ASP A 21 -3.08 4.71 26.45
N VAL A 22 -3.68 3.86 25.61
CA VAL A 22 -4.24 2.57 26.03
C VAL A 22 -3.24 1.44 25.81
N SER A 23 -3.38 0.35 26.56
CA SER A 23 -2.57 -0.85 26.33
C SER A 23 -2.78 -1.40 24.92
N ALA A 24 -1.73 -2.00 24.35
CA ALA A 24 -1.77 -2.57 23.00
C ALA A 24 -2.97 -3.53 22.81
N GLY A 25 -3.25 -4.41 23.78
CA GLY A 25 -4.41 -5.31 23.71
C GLY A 25 -5.75 -4.57 23.60
N ARG A 26 -5.91 -3.45 24.31
CA ARG A 26 -7.12 -2.62 24.23
C ARG A 26 -7.19 -1.89 22.89
N ALA A 27 -6.07 -1.36 22.39
CA ALA A 27 -5.98 -0.74 21.08
C ALA A 27 -6.35 -1.72 19.95
N TRP A 28 -5.79 -2.94 19.96
CA TRP A 28 -6.15 -3.98 19.01
C TRP A 28 -7.63 -4.39 19.11
N SER A 29 -8.18 -4.48 20.32
CA SER A 29 -9.61 -4.75 20.51
C SER A 29 -10.52 -3.66 19.93
N PHE A 30 -10.04 -2.42 19.88
CA PHE A 30 -10.76 -1.29 19.29
C PHE A 30 -10.92 -1.49 17.77
N LEU A 31 -9.89 -1.96 17.05
CA LEU A 31 -10.02 -2.27 15.62
C LEU A 31 -11.21 -3.22 15.36
N PHE A 32 -11.32 -4.30 16.12
CA PHE A 32 -12.40 -5.28 15.94
C PHE A 32 -13.80 -4.72 16.23
N ARG A 33 -13.91 -3.64 17.00
CA ARG A 33 -15.18 -2.97 17.32
C ARG A 33 -15.54 -1.85 16.34
N HIS A 34 -14.60 -1.43 15.50
CA HIS A 34 -14.78 -0.35 14.54
C HIS A 34 -14.58 -0.87 13.10
N PRO A 35 -15.67 -1.28 12.42
CA PRO A 35 -15.60 -1.97 11.13
C PRO A 35 -14.79 -1.25 10.06
N SER A 36 -14.87 0.07 9.97
CA SER A 36 -14.12 0.87 8.99
C SER A 36 -12.59 0.79 9.21
N ILE A 37 -12.14 0.84 10.46
CA ILE A 37 -10.72 0.72 10.80
C ILE A 37 -10.24 -0.71 10.56
N LEU A 38 -11.07 -1.70 10.92
CA LEU A 38 -10.76 -3.10 10.63
C LEU A 38 -10.62 -3.34 9.12
N ILE A 39 -11.53 -2.80 8.31
CA ILE A 39 -11.46 -2.87 6.85
C ILE A 39 -10.18 -2.19 6.36
N HIS A 40 -9.82 -1.01 6.86
CA HIS A 40 -8.57 -0.34 6.51
C HIS A 40 -7.34 -1.24 6.79
N ALA A 41 -7.27 -1.84 7.98
CA ALA A 41 -6.18 -2.72 8.36
C ALA A 41 -6.12 -3.99 7.49
N VAL A 42 -7.27 -4.61 7.20
CA VAL A 42 -7.35 -5.80 6.35
C VAL A 42 -6.93 -5.48 4.91
N ILE A 43 -7.41 -4.37 4.33
CA ILE A 43 -7.01 -3.96 2.98
C ILE A 43 -5.52 -3.61 2.95
N GLY A 44 -4.99 -2.99 4.01
CA GLY A 44 -3.55 -2.76 4.16
C GLY A 44 -2.74 -4.06 4.14
N ALA A 45 -3.19 -5.10 4.83
CA ALA A 45 -2.54 -6.43 4.82
C ALA A 45 -2.62 -7.12 3.46
N LEU A 46 -3.75 -6.99 2.75
CA LEU A 46 -3.90 -7.48 1.38
C LEU A 46 -2.94 -6.75 0.42
N ALA A 47 -2.83 -5.42 0.53
CA ALA A 47 -1.88 -4.63 -0.25
C ALA A 47 -0.43 -5.04 0.02
N LEU A 48 -0.05 -5.36 1.27
CA LEU A 48 1.28 -5.92 1.55
C LEU A 48 1.50 -7.26 0.84
N THR A 49 0.53 -8.17 0.94
CA THR A 49 0.60 -9.49 0.28
C THR A 49 0.75 -9.36 -1.23
N GLU A 50 -0.06 -8.51 -1.86
CA GLU A 50 0.02 -8.26 -3.29
C GLU A 50 1.34 -7.61 -3.70
N ALA A 51 1.90 -6.72 -2.89
CA ALA A 51 3.18 -6.05 -3.17
C ALA A 51 4.32 -7.06 -3.26
N VAL A 52 4.34 -8.02 -2.33
CA VAL A 52 5.29 -9.14 -2.33
C VAL A 52 5.11 -10.00 -3.57
N ILE A 53 3.88 -10.40 -3.89
CA ILE A 53 3.57 -11.19 -5.10
C ILE A 53 4.04 -10.45 -6.36
N PHE A 54 3.83 -9.13 -6.42
CA PHE A 54 4.21 -8.32 -7.56
C PHE A 54 5.73 -8.30 -7.73
N VAL A 55 6.51 -8.09 -6.67
CA VAL A 55 7.98 -8.18 -6.73
C VAL A 55 8.42 -9.56 -7.24
N VAL A 56 7.90 -10.65 -6.68
CA VAL A 56 8.25 -12.02 -7.09
C VAL A 56 8.00 -12.23 -8.59
N ARG A 57 6.82 -11.85 -9.09
CA ARG A 57 6.47 -11.97 -10.51
C ARG A 57 7.35 -11.10 -11.41
N THR A 58 7.71 -9.91 -10.95
CA THR A 58 8.54 -8.98 -11.73
C THR A 58 9.98 -9.48 -11.87
N THR A 59 10.50 -10.12 -10.83
CA THR A 59 11.82 -10.78 -10.84
C THR A 59 11.86 -11.87 -11.91
N SER A 60 10.84 -12.73 -11.99
CA SER A 60 10.75 -13.78 -13.01
C SER A 60 10.66 -13.23 -14.44
N ALA A 61 10.04 -12.06 -14.63
CA ALA A 61 9.87 -11.44 -15.94
C ALA A 61 11.11 -10.70 -16.47
N ARG A 62 12.19 -10.59 -15.68
CA ARG A 62 13.46 -9.90 -16.05
C ARG A 62 13.26 -8.47 -16.60
N ARG A 63 12.31 -7.72 -16.06
CA ARG A 63 12.04 -6.31 -16.43
C ARG A 63 12.65 -5.37 -15.38
N PRO A 64 13.94 -4.97 -15.50
CA PRO A 64 14.68 -4.31 -14.41
C PRO A 64 14.05 -2.99 -13.96
N ARG A 65 13.50 -2.20 -14.89
CA ARG A 65 12.80 -0.95 -14.54
C ARG A 65 11.57 -1.19 -13.68
N LEU A 66 10.77 -2.20 -14.03
CA LEU A 66 9.59 -2.55 -13.23
C LEU A 66 9.99 -3.17 -11.91
N LEU A 67 11.07 -3.96 -11.86
CA LEU A 67 11.57 -4.54 -10.63
C LEU A 67 11.96 -3.45 -9.62
N ILE A 68 12.70 -2.42 -10.04
CA ILE A 68 13.06 -1.28 -9.18
C ILE A 68 11.80 -0.62 -8.61
N LEU A 69 10.79 -0.34 -9.45
CA LEU A 69 9.54 0.27 -9.00
C LEU A 69 8.75 -0.65 -8.08
N SER A 70 8.70 -1.96 -8.35
CA SER A 70 8.05 -2.94 -7.48
C SER A 70 8.72 -3.00 -6.10
N CYS A 71 10.05 -3.02 -6.06
CA CYS A 71 10.81 -3.02 -4.79
C CYS A 71 10.62 -1.71 -4.01
N LEU A 72 10.65 -0.56 -4.69
CA LEU A 72 10.41 0.74 -4.07
C LEU A 72 8.97 0.85 -3.53
N GLY A 73 7.99 0.35 -4.29
CA GLY A 73 6.59 0.26 -3.85
C GLY A 73 6.44 -0.61 -2.60
N LEU A 74 7.05 -1.81 -2.61
CA LEU A 74 7.05 -2.69 -1.44
C LEU A 74 7.69 -2.03 -0.21
N PHE A 75 8.82 -1.33 -0.39
CA PHE A 75 9.46 -0.59 0.70
C PHE A 75 8.48 0.40 1.36
N PHE A 76 7.76 1.20 0.57
CA PHE A 76 6.78 2.13 1.12
C PHE A 76 5.59 1.44 1.79
N VAL A 77 5.11 0.31 1.24
CA VAL A 77 4.07 -0.50 1.89
C VAL A 77 4.55 -1.07 3.22
N LEU A 78 5.80 -1.53 3.31
CA LEU A 78 6.39 -2.03 4.57
C LEU A 78 6.51 -0.92 5.61
N VAL A 79 6.99 0.27 5.22
CA VAL A 79 7.04 1.43 6.12
C VAL A 79 5.63 1.78 6.62
N ALA A 80 4.65 1.81 5.71
CA ALA A 80 3.28 2.16 6.07
C ALA A 80 2.66 1.14 7.03
N PHE A 81 2.80 -0.15 6.71
CA PHE A 81 2.26 -1.24 7.50
C PHE A 81 2.93 -1.31 8.89
N GLY A 82 4.26 -1.20 8.95
CA GLY A 82 5.00 -1.16 10.21
C GLY A 82 4.59 0.04 11.07
N ALA A 83 4.51 1.23 10.48
CA ALA A 83 4.05 2.42 11.18
C ALA A 83 2.59 2.28 11.67
N GLY A 84 1.72 1.61 10.92
CA GLY A 84 0.35 1.31 11.35
C GLY A 84 0.31 0.35 12.54
N THR A 85 1.13 -0.71 12.54
CA THR A 85 1.23 -1.61 13.70
C THR A 85 1.78 -0.92 14.94
N GLU A 86 2.74 -0.02 14.77
CA GLU A 86 3.30 0.80 15.84
C GLU A 86 2.27 1.84 16.33
N TYR A 87 1.51 2.46 15.44
CA TYR A 87 0.45 3.38 15.82
C TYR A 87 -0.59 2.70 16.72
N VAL A 88 -0.97 1.47 16.40
CA VAL A 88 -1.91 0.69 17.23
C VAL A 88 -1.27 0.22 18.54
N SER A 89 0.01 -0.16 18.54
CA SER A 89 0.64 -0.83 19.69
C SER A 89 1.40 0.11 20.64
N GLY A 90 1.88 1.25 20.14
CA GLY A 90 2.79 2.19 20.79
C GLY A 90 2.14 3.51 21.16
N GLY A 91 0.89 3.51 21.62
CA GLY A 91 0.26 4.71 22.18
C GLY A 91 -0.17 5.79 21.16
N GLN A 92 -0.35 5.43 19.89
CA GLN A 92 -1.00 6.28 18.88
C GLN A 92 -0.26 7.61 18.60
N HIS A 93 1.07 7.58 18.60
CA HIS A 93 1.90 8.76 18.34
C HIS A 93 1.70 9.33 16.92
N ASP A 94 1.68 10.66 16.81
CA ASP A 94 1.48 11.37 15.54
C ASP A 94 2.56 11.04 14.49
N LEU A 95 3.79 10.73 14.94
CA LEU A 95 4.87 10.31 14.05
C LEU A 95 4.52 9.01 13.29
N ALA A 96 3.96 8.03 14.00
CA ALA A 96 3.56 6.76 13.38
C ALA A 96 2.41 6.96 12.40
N LEU A 97 1.44 7.83 12.72
CA LEU A 97 0.35 8.21 11.81
C LEU A 97 0.89 8.90 10.54
N ASN A 98 1.83 9.83 10.69
CA ASN A 98 2.45 10.54 9.58
C ASN A 98 3.25 9.60 8.67
N LEU A 99 4.06 8.71 9.25
CA LEU A 99 4.82 7.71 8.50
C LEU A 99 3.91 6.71 7.78
N MET A 100 2.83 6.25 8.45
CA MET A 100 1.82 5.40 7.84
C MET A 100 1.19 6.06 6.62
N THR A 101 0.73 7.30 6.78
CA THR A 101 0.07 8.07 5.72
C THR A 101 1.02 8.32 4.55
N LEU A 102 2.24 8.79 4.84
CA LEU A 102 3.24 9.06 3.82
C LEU A 102 3.65 7.80 3.06
N GLY A 103 3.80 6.68 3.77
CA GLY A 103 4.10 5.38 3.16
C GLY A 103 3.00 4.92 2.20
N TRP A 104 1.72 5.00 2.60
CA TRP A 104 0.62 4.63 1.71
C TRP A 104 0.52 5.51 0.47
N VAL A 105 0.66 6.83 0.63
CA VAL A 105 0.63 7.79 -0.48
C VAL A 105 1.82 7.56 -1.43
N ALA A 106 3.03 7.37 -0.89
CA ALA A 106 4.22 7.11 -1.70
C ALA A 106 4.11 5.79 -2.47
N ALA A 107 3.63 4.72 -1.81
CA ALA A 107 3.34 3.45 -2.46
C ALA A 107 2.34 3.61 -3.62
N LEU A 108 1.24 4.33 -3.39
CA LEU A 108 0.23 4.60 -4.41
C LEU A 108 0.83 5.29 -5.64
N VAL A 109 1.64 6.34 -5.43
CA VAL A 109 2.30 7.05 -6.53
C VAL A 109 3.24 6.12 -7.30
N VAL A 110 4.09 5.35 -6.61
CA VAL A 110 5.03 4.42 -7.25
C VAL A 110 4.32 3.38 -8.09
N TYR A 111 3.25 2.76 -7.57
CA TYR A 111 2.48 1.75 -8.32
C TYR A 111 1.69 2.36 -9.49
N ILE A 112 1.19 3.59 -9.38
CA ILE A 112 0.59 4.32 -10.52
C ILE A 112 1.64 4.53 -11.63
N VAL A 113 2.84 5.00 -11.27
CA VAL A 113 3.93 5.21 -12.23
C VAL A 113 4.31 3.89 -12.91
N GLY A 114 4.50 2.82 -12.13
CA GLY A 114 4.79 1.48 -12.65
C GLY A 114 3.70 0.98 -13.61
N TRP A 115 2.42 1.20 -13.29
CA TRP A 115 1.30 0.84 -14.14
C TRP A 115 1.26 1.63 -15.46
N VAL A 116 1.52 2.94 -15.42
CA VAL A 116 1.58 3.79 -16.63
C VAL A 116 2.72 3.37 -17.53
N LEU A 117 3.92 3.13 -16.98
CA LEU A 117 5.09 2.72 -17.74
C LEU A 117 4.92 1.30 -18.33
N GLY A 118 4.36 0.37 -17.56
CA GLY A 118 4.06 -0.99 -18.03
C GLY A 118 3.08 -1.01 -19.20
N ARG A 119 2.04 -0.17 -19.18
CA ARG A 119 1.07 -0.05 -20.29
C ARG A 119 1.69 0.53 -21.55
N ARG A 120 2.63 1.48 -21.43
CA ARG A 120 3.35 2.05 -22.58
C ARG A 120 4.24 1.01 -23.27
N GLY A 121 4.93 0.16 -22.51
CA GLY A 121 5.72 -0.94 -23.06
C GLY A 121 4.89 -1.91 -23.91
N MET A 122 3.73 -2.35 -23.41
CA MET A 122 2.84 -3.26 -24.14
C MET A 122 2.25 -2.65 -25.43
N ARG A 123 2.09 -1.32 -25.49
CA ARG A 123 1.62 -0.63 -26.70
C ARG A 123 2.72 -0.50 -27.76
N ALA A 124 3.97 -0.32 -27.35
CA ALA A 124 5.11 -0.24 -28.26
C ALA A 124 5.45 -1.60 -28.90
N GLU A 125 5.17 -2.71 -28.21
CA GLU A 125 5.39 -4.08 -28.69
C GLU A 125 4.30 -4.60 -29.63
N ARG A 126 3.15 -3.92 -29.78
CA ARG A 126 2.15 -4.28 -30.81
C ARG A 126 2.66 -3.85 -32.19
N PRO A 127 2.98 -4.77 -33.12
CA PRO A 127 3.36 -4.39 -34.47
C PRO A 127 2.18 -3.71 -35.15
N ARG A 128 2.45 -2.72 -36.01
CA ARG A 128 1.49 -2.21 -36.98
C ARG A 128 1.11 -3.33 -37.95
N VAL A 129 0.16 -4.18 -37.57
CA VAL A 129 -0.53 -5.07 -38.50
C VAL A 129 -1.80 -4.35 -38.92
N ALA A 130 -1.68 -3.46 -39.91
CA ALA A 130 -2.76 -3.03 -40.82
C ALA A 130 -2.26 -1.82 -41.62
N GLY A 131 -2.06 -2.05 -42.91
CA GLY A 131 -1.62 -1.08 -43.89
C GLY A 131 -1.00 -1.78 -45.10
N GLN A 132 -1.69 -2.83 -45.57
CA GLN A 132 -1.64 -3.23 -46.98
C GLN A 132 -2.64 -2.35 -47.73
#